data_AF-A0A9E3WJA9-F1
#
_entry.id   AF-A0A9E3WJA9-F1
#
_cell.length_a   1.000
_cell.length_b   1.000
_cell.length_c   1.000
_cell.angle_alpha   90.00
_cell.angle_beta   90.00
_cell.angle_gamma   90.00
#
_symmetry.space_group_name_H-M   'P 1'
#
loop_
_entity.id
_entity.type
_entity.pdbx_description
1 polymer ?
#
loop_
_entity_poly.entity_id
_entity_poly.type
_entity_poly.pdbx_seq_one_letter_code
_entity_poly.pdbx_strand_id
1 'polypeptide(L)'
;MPKRHRNPFTNHFRVIRQSLTAIDRSLGRLVALANGDGRGGSADREPQKLKLKLSPQRRAALKLQGQYMGYLRNLKPRQKALVKALRKEKGFRAAIAMARRMAGQ
;
A
#
# COMPACT_ATOMS: atom_id res chain seq x y z
N MET A 1 -8.25 36.09 -48.84
CA MET A 1 -8.11 35.04 -47.80
C MET A 1 -9.47 34.82 -47.12
N PRO A 2 -10.27 33.80 -47.49
CA PRO A 2 -11.56 33.58 -46.83
C PRO A 2 -11.36 32.97 -45.44
N LYS A 3 -11.89 33.66 -44.41
CA LYS A 3 -11.83 33.23 -43.01
C LYS A 3 -12.78 32.05 -42.81
N ARG A 4 -12.25 30.89 -42.40
CA ARG A 4 -13.03 29.69 -42.07
C ARG A 4 -13.95 30.00 -40.88
N HIS A 5 -15.25 30.18 -41.13
CA HIS A 5 -16.27 30.23 -40.08
C HIS A 5 -16.38 28.85 -39.43
N ARG A 6 -15.97 28.72 -38.16
CA ARG A 6 -16.23 27.53 -37.36
C ARG A 6 -17.70 27.56 -36.93
N ASN A 7 -18.46 26.54 -37.31
CA ASN A 7 -19.89 26.45 -37.01
C ASN A 7 -20.14 26.48 -35.49
N PRO A 8 -20.88 27.46 -34.95
CA PRO A 8 -21.08 27.62 -33.50
C PRO A 8 -21.88 26.47 -32.89
N PHE A 9 -22.75 25.81 -33.67
CA PHE A 9 -23.57 24.69 -33.23
C PHE A 9 -22.75 23.48 -32.74
N THR A 10 -21.63 23.15 -33.39
CA THR A 10 -20.79 22.01 -32.98
C THR A 10 -20.10 22.25 -31.64
N ASN A 11 -19.82 23.52 -31.29
CA ASN A 11 -19.30 23.88 -29.98
C ASN A 11 -20.36 23.68 -28.88
N HIS A 12 -21.62 24.03 -29.14
CA HIS A 12 -22.71 23.81 -28.17
C HIS A 12 -22.94 22.32 -27.90
N PHE A 13 -22.99 21.48 -28.94
CA PHE A 13 -23.09 20.03 -28.75
C PHE A 13 -21.90 19.44 -27.98
N ARG A 14 -20.69 19.98 -28.19
CA ARG A 14 -19.50 19.57 -27.44
C ARG A 14 -19.60 19.97 -25.96
N VAL A 15 -20.05 21.17 -25.67
CA VAL A 15 -20.25 21.66 -24.29
C VAL A 15 -21.32 20.82 -23.57
N ILE A 16 -22.42 20.51 -24.25
CA ILE A 16 -23.48 19.65 -23.71
C ILE A 16 -22.97 18.23 -23.43
N ARG A 17 -22.18 17.66 -24.35
CA ARG A 17 -21.56 16.34 -24.11
C ARG A 17 -20.61 16.36 -22.91
N GLN A 18 -19.81 17.40 -22.76
CA GLN A 18 -18.90 17.56 -21.63
C GLN A 18 -19.64 17.71 -20.30
N SER A 19 -20.74 18.47 -20.27
CA SER A 19 -21.54 18.62 -19.05
C SER A 19 -22.22 17.31 -18.65
N LEU A 20 -22.75 16.55 -19.62
CA LEU A 20 -23.35 15.24 -19.36
C LEU A 20 -22.32 14.23 -18.82
N THR A 21 -21.12 14.17 -19.40
CA THR A 21 -20.05 13.31 -18.86
C THR A 21 -19.58 13.74 -17.47
N ALA A 22 -19.60 15.04 -17.17
CA ALA A 22 -19.25 15.54 -15.84
C ALA A 22 -20.29 15.12 -14.78
N ILE A 23 -21.58 15.14 -15.14
CA ILE A 23 -22.68 14.68 -14.29
C ILE A 23 -22.60 13.18 -14.05
N ASP A 24 -22.38 12.38 -15.10
CA ASP A 24 -22.22 10.93 -14.97
C ASP A 24 -21.09 10.55 -13.99
N ARG A 25 -19.95 11.26 -14.07
CA ARG A 25 -18.82 11.09 -13.14
C ARG A 25 -19.10 11.57 -11.72
N SER A 26 -19.93 12.58 -11.51
CA SER A 26 -20.29 13.02 -10.15
C SER A 26 -21.23 12.02 -9.50
N LEU A 27 -22.20 11.48 -10.26
CA LEU A 27 -23.08 10.41 -9.80
C LEU A 27 -22.30 9.14 -9.45
N GLY A 28 -21.37 8.71 -10.31
CA GLY A 28 -20.50 7.56 -10.02
C GLY A 28 -19.69 7.73 -8.73
N ARG A 29 -19.20 8.95 -8.44
CA ARG A 29 -18.49 9.25 -7.18
C ARG A 29 -19.42 9.20 -5.95
N LEU A 30 -20.65 9.69 -6.08
CA LEU A 30 -21.63 9.64 -4.99
C LEU A 30 -22.02 8.19 -4.65
N VAL A 31 -22.21 7.36 -5.67
CA VAL A 31 -22.46 5.92 -5.50
C VAL A 31 -21.26 5.23 -4.83
N ALA A 32 -20.03 5.53 -5.24
CA ALA A 32 -18.82 4.98 -4.61
C ALA A 32 -18.67 5.41 -3.13
N LEU A 33 -19.01 6.67 -2.80
CA LEU A 33 -19.04 7.15 -1.42
C LEU A 33 -20.12 6.45 -0.58
N ALA A 34 -21.31 6.24 -1.15
CA ALA A 34 -22.40 5.52 -0.48
C ALA A 34 -22.04 4.05 -0.20
N ASN A 35 -21.30 3.40 -1.10
CA ASN A 35 -20.84 2.03 -0.95
C ASN A 35 -19.57 1.89 -0.07
N GLY A 36 -19.02 2.99 0.46
CA GLY A 36 -17.81 2.96 1.29
C GLY A 36 -16.51 2.75 0.51
N ASP A 37 -16.57 2.65 -0.81
CA ASP A 37 -15.43 2.47 -1.72
C ASP A 37 -14.84 3.83 -2.13
N GLY A 38 -14.52 4.67 -1.15
CA GLY A 38 -13.88 5.98 -1.30
C GLY A 38 -12.43 5.93 -1.82
N ARG A 39 -12.15 5.12 -2.85
CA ARG A 39 -10.86 5.03 -3.55
C ARG A 39 -11.10 5.12 -5.05
N GLY A 40 -11.36 6.32 -5.54
CA GLY A 40 -11.51 6.57 -6.97
C GLY A 40 -11.02 7.94 -7.42
N GLY A 41 -9.80 7.97 -7.98
CA GLY A 41 -9.52 8.86 -9.13
C GLY A 41 -8.41 9.90 -8.98
N SER A 42 -7.15 9.48 -9.15
CA SER A 42 -6.10 10.31 -9.75
C SER A 42 -5.08 9.37 -10.39
N ALA A 43 -5.36 8.91 -11.61
CA ALA A 43 -4.56 7.94 -12.37
C ALA A 43 -3.32 8.57 -13.05
N ASP A 44 -2.70 9.59 -12.44
CA ASP A 44 -1.49 10.26 -12.95
C ASP A 44 -0.53 10.72 -11.84
N ARG A 45 -0.70 10.19 -10.63
CA ARG A 45 0.31 10.37 -9.58
C ARG A 45 0.95 9.02 -9.35
N GLU A 46 2.25 8.94 -9.66
CA GLU A 46 3.13 7.92 -9.10
C GLU A 46 2.73 7.74 -7.63
N PRO A 47 2.51 6.51 -7.14
CA PRO A 47 2.10 6.31 -5.76
C PRO A 47 3.20 6.90 -4.89
N GLN A 48 2.98 8.13 -4.40
CA GLN A 48 3.86 8.76 -3.44
C GLN A 48 3.87 7.79 -2.27
N LYS A 49 4.99 7.09 -2.12
CA LYS A 49 5.21 6.17 -1.01
C LYS A 49 5.06 7.00 0.24
N LEU A 50 3.86 6.99 0.82
CA LEU A 50 3.58 7.65 2.08
C LEU A 50 4.58 7.06 3.05
N LYS A 51 5.61 7.84 3.39
CA LYS A 51 6.59 7.46 4.40
C LYS A 51 5.82 7.37 5.71
N LEU A 52 5.28 6.18 5.99
CA LEU A 52 4.57 5.89 7.23
C LEU A 52 5.50 6.25 8.37
N LYS A 53 5.18 7.34 9.07
CA LYS A 53 5.92 7.77 10.25
C LYS A 53 5.67 6.74 11.35
N LEU A 54 6.55 5.74 11.45
CA LEU A 54 6.47 4.71 12.48
C LEU A 54 6.83 5.29 13.84
N SER A 55 5.95 5.06 14.82
CA SER A 55 6.26 5.29 16.24
C SER A 55 7.55 4.54 16.64
N PRO A 56 8.37 5.10 17.56
CA PRO A 56 9.59 4.44 18.05
C PRO A 56 9.37 3.00 18.52
N GLN A 57 8.24 2.74 19.20
CA GLN A 57 7.90 1.39 19.68
C GLN A 57 7.68 0.41 18.52
N ARG A 58 6.93 0.83 17.49
CA ARG A 58 6.73 0.01 16.27
C ARG A 58 8.04 -0.24 15.53
N ARG A 59 8.93 0.76 15.48
CA ARG A 59 10.25 0.60 14.88
C ARG A 59 11.11 -0.42 15.63
N ALA A 60 11.08 -0.40 16.96
CA ALA A 60 11.78 -1.38 17.79
C ALA A 60 11.23 -2.80 17.58
N ALA A 61 9.91 -2.96 17.53
CA ALA A 61 9.27 -4.24 17.26
C ALA A 61 9.65 -4.80 15.87
N LEU A 62 9.62 -3.95 14.83
CA LEU A 62 10.04 -4.34 13.48
C LEU A 62 11.53 -4.71 13.42
N LYS A 63 12.38 -4.03 14.19
CA LYS A 63 13.81 -4.38 14.27
C LYS A 63 14.01 -5.77 14.85
N LEU A 64 13.31 -6.11 15.94
CA LEU A 64 13.34 -7.45 16.53
C LEU A 64 12.80 -8.50 15.54
N GLN A 65 11.70 -8.21 14.87
CA GLN A 65 11.14 -9.11 13.86
C GLN A 65 12.12 -9.34 12.69
N GLY A 66 12.76 -8.27 12.20
CA GLY A 66 13.76 -8.34 11.13
C GLY A 66 14.98 -9.16 11.53
N GLN A 67 15.52 -8.95 12.74
CA GLN A 67 16.64 -9.75 13.27
C GLN A 67 16.26 -11.23 13.37
N TYR A 68 15.10 -11.53 13.94
CA TYR A 68 14.58 -12.90 14.02
C TYR A 68 14.46 -13.56 12.64
N MET A 69 13.90 -12.86 11.66
CA MET A 69 13.80 -13.37 10.28
C MET A 69 15.17 -13.55 9.63
N GLY A 70 16.11 -12.65 9.89
CA GLY A 70 17.49 -12.73 9.42
C GLY A 70 18.16 -14.02 9.87
N TYR A 71 18.12 -14.34 11.17
CA TYR A 71 18.70 -15.58 11.67
C TYR A 71 17.99 -16.82 11.13
N LEU A 72 16.66 -16.79 11.01
CA LEU A 72 15.90 -17.94 10.49
C LEU A 72 16.22 -18.31 9.04
N ARG A 73 16.62 -17.35 8.19
CA ARG A 73 16.86 -17.63 6.76
C ARG A 73 17.88 -18.77 6.57
N ASN A 74 18.92 -18.80 7.40
CA ASN A 74 20.04 -19.73 7.26
C ASN A 74 19.92 -21.01 8.11
N LEU A 75 18.87 -21.14 8.93
CA LEU A 75 18.68 -22.30 9.81
C LEU A 75 18.08 -23.52 9.08
N LYS A 76 18.49 -24.71 9.50
CA LYS A 76 17.89 -25.99 9.06
C LYS A 76 16.44 -26.11 9.55
N PRO A 77 15.56 -26.88 8.89
CA PRO A 77 14.15 -27.01 9.28
C PRO A 77 13.92 -27.39 10.74
N ARG A 78 14.72 -28.33 11.28
CA ARG A 78 14.65 -28.75 12.69
C ARG A 78 14.99 -27.59 13.65
N GLN A 79 16.02 -26.80 13.34
CA GLN A 79 16.40 -25.62 14.11
C GLN A 79 15.32 -24.53 14.06
N LYS A 80 14.71 -24.32 12.88
CA LYS A 80 13.58 -23.39 12.70
C LYS A 80 12.41 -23.75 13.61
N ALA A 81 12.08 -25.03 13.74
CA ALA A 81 10.99 -25.50 14.60
C ALA A 81 11.24 -25.15 16.09
N LEU A 82 12.44 -25.43 16.59
CA LEU A 82 12.85 -25.11 17.96
C LEU A 82 12.78 -23.61 18.24
N VAL A 83 13.34 -22.79 17.35
CA VAL A 83 13.33 -21.32 17.47
C VAL A 83 11.89 -20.76 17.44
N LYS A 84 11.01 -21.33 16.62
CA LYS A 84 9.58 -20.95 16.57
C LYS A 84 8.83 -21.32 17.84
N ALA A 85 9.12 -22.49 18.42
CA ALA A 85 8.55 -22.90 19.70
C ALA A 85 8.98 -21.93 20.81
N LEU A 86 10.30 -21.65 20.90
CA LEU A 86 10.83 -20.72 21.88
C LEU A 86 10.27 -19.30 21.73
N ARG A 87 9.99 -18.84 20.49
CA ARG A 87 9.32 -17.55 20.25
C ARG A 87 7.91 -17.53 20.85
N LYS A 88 7.14 -18.61 20.72
CA LYS A 88 5.78 -18.69 21.28
C LYS A 88 5.79 -18.62 22.80
N GLU A 89 6.78 -19.26 23.44
CA GLU A 89 6.87 -19.32 24.90
C GLU A 89 7.50 -18.07 25.53
N LYS A 90 8.64 -17.60 24.99
CA LYS A 90 9.48 -16.57 25.62
C LYS A 90 9.62 -15.28 24.81
N GLY A 91 9.01 -15.23 23.63
CA GLY A 91 9.04 -14.05 22.75
C GLY A 91 10.31 -13.91 21.90
N PHE A 92 10.43 -12.75 21.24
CA PHE A 92 11.44 -12.52 20.21
C PHE A 92 12.88 -12.51 20.72
N ARG A 93 13.15 -11.90 21.88
CA ARG A 93 14.52 -11.76 22.40
C ARG A 93 15.19 -13.10 22.68
N ALA A 94 14.49 -13.99 23.39
CA ALA A 94 14.98 -15.34 23.67
C ALA A 94 15.16 -16.17 22.39
N ALA A 95 14.20 -16.07 21.46
CA ALA A 95 14.29 -16.75 20.18
C ALA A 95 15.48 -16.29 19.32
N ILE A 96 15.77 -14.98 19.30
CA ILE A 96 16.93 -14.42 18.59
C ILE A 96 18.24 -14.93 19.20
N ALA A 97 18.36 -14.95 20.53
CA ALA A 97 19.56 -15.44 21.21
C ALA A 97 19.85 -16.92 20.88
N MET A 98 18.80 -17.75 20.87
CA MET A 98 18.92 -19.16 20.48
C MET A 98 19.27 -19.30 18.99
N ALA A 99 18.59 -18.55 18.11
CA ALA A 99 18.83 -18.59 16.68
C ALA A 99 20.26 -18.15 16.31
N ARG A 100 20.79 -17.14 17.01
CA ARG A 100 22.17 -16.68 16.87
C ARG A 100 23.18 -17.80 17.20
N ARG A 101 22.99 -18.51 18.32
CA ARG A 101 23.82 -19.67 18.70
C ARG A 101 23.78 -20.77 17.63
N MET A 102 22.59 -21.06 17.09
CA MET A 102 22.44 -22.07 16.03
C MET A 102 23.02 -21.64 14.68
N ALA A 103 23.09 -20.34 14.41
CA ALA A 103 23.69 -19.78 13.21
C ALA A 103 25.22 -19.60 13.30
N GLY A 104 25.83 -19.89 14.46
CA GLY A 104 27.27 -19.79 14.68
C GLY A 104 27.82 -18.36 14.74
N GLN A 105 27.01 -17.39 15.19
CA GLN A 105 27.38 -15.96 15.30
C GLN A 105 27.39 -15.43 16.73
#